data_AF-A0A7L0S095-F1
#
_entry.id   AF-A0A7L0S095-F1
#
_cell.length_a   1.000
_cell.length_b   1.000
_cell.length_c   1.000
_cell.angle_alpha   90.00
_cell.angle_beta   90.00
_cell.angle_gamma   90.00
#
_symmetry.space_group_name_H-M   'P 1'
#
loop_
_entity.id
_entity.type
_entity.pdbx_description
1 polymer ?
#
loop_
_entity_poly.entity_id
_entity_poly.type
_entity_poly.pdbx_seq_one_letter_code
_entity_poly.pdbx_strand_id
1 'polypeptide(L)'
;AADKINLIPQDFFAELCEQIIQHLNHKIPGVNTAELCQRIQTSGIEINVGDLAKIANIVSFLFSTAARNNLSTEELVTTLGKAVSTLPKHVVQVVRHVWNEQGKSISVSEDARNTATVGQFVDIKWKLGVAMSSDACRSLKYPYVTVTLKVAEPSGQITDKSFEMTIPQFKNFFRQFKEMAAVLETV
;
A
#
# COMPACT_ATOMS: atom_id res chain seq x y z
N ALA A 1 17.49 -5.44 2.90
CA ALA A 1 16.06 -5.65 3.23
C ALA A 1 15.90 -6.71 4.31
N ALA A 2 16.43 -7.93 4.12
CA ALA A 2 16.41 -8.99 5.13
C ALA A 2 17.05 -8.56 6.47
N ASP A 3 18.17 -7.82 6.46
CA ASP A 3 18.82 -7.38 7.71
C ASP A 3 18.00 -6.35 8.51
N LYS A 4 17.09 -5.63 7.86
CA LYS A 4 16.26 -4.60 8.50
C LYS A 4 14.96 -5.14 9.08
N ILE A 5 14.54 -6.35 8.71
CA ILE A 5 13.38 -7.01 9.33
C ILE A 5 13.62 -7.24 10.83
N ASN A 6 14.90 -7.40 11.21
CA ASN A 6 15.34 -7.58 12.59
C ASN A 6 15.07 -6.35 13.46
N LEU A 7 14.99 -5.17 12.84
CA LEU A 7 14.73 -3.91 13.54
C LEU A 7 13.23 -3.67 13.77
N ILE A 8 12.35 -4.43 13.10
CA ILE A 8 10.90 -4.23 13.21
C ILE A 8 10.41 -4.96 14.48
N PRO A 9 9.79 -4.24 15.44
CA PRO A 9 9.20 -4.85 16.61
C PRO A 9 8.07 -5.81 16.23
N GLN A 10 7.82 -6.79 17.09
CA GLN A 10 6.84 -7.85 16.83
C GLN A 10 5.44 -7.31 16.50
N ASP A 11 4.96 -6.33 17.25
CA ASP A 11 3.61 -5.78 17.09
C ASP A 11 3.44 -5.09 15.72
N PHE A 12 4.43 -4.31 15.30
CA PHE A 12 4.41 -3.66 13.99
C PHE A 12 4.51 -4.68 12.84
N PHE A 13 5.29 -5.75 13.04
CA PHE A 13 5.38 -6.80 12.03
C PHE A 13 4.09 -7.61 11.94
N ALA A 14 3.40 -7.86 13.06
CA ALA A 14 2.08 -8.49 13.08
C ALA A 14 1.05 -7.63 12.35
N GLU A 15 1.00 -6.33 12.64
CA GLU A 15 0.12 -5.38 11.94
C GLU A 15 0.39 -5.37 10.42
N LEU A 16 1.67 -5.40 10.01
CA LEU A 16 2.04 -5.50 8.60
C LEU A 16 1.50 -6.79 7.95
N CYS A 17 1.68 -7.94 8.60
CA CYS A 17 1.17 -9.22 8.11
C CYS A 17 -0.37 -9.23 8.01
N GLU A 18 -1.07 -8.62 8.97
CA GLU A 18 -2.53 -8.49 8.94
C GLU A 18 -2.99 -7.61 7.79
N GLN A 19 -2.39 -6.44 7.57
CA GLN A 19 -2.71 -5.58 6.42
C GLN A 19 -2.48 -6.32 5.10
N ILE A 20 -1.40 -7.10 4.98
CA ILE A 20 -1.14 -7.92 3.80
C ILE A 20 -2.25 -8.95 3.58
N ILE A 21 -2.65 -9.69 4.61
CA ILE A 21 -3.73 -10.68 4.46
C ILE A 21 -5.06 -10.00 4.12
N GLN A 22 -5.37 -8.87 4.74
CA GLN A 22 -6.56 -8.10 4.38
C GLN A 22 -6.53 -7.64 2.92
N HIS A 23 -5.36 -7.23 2.43
CA HIS A 23 -5.18 -6.84 1.03
C HIS A 23 -5.34 -8.02 0.07
N LEU A 24 -4.72 -9.16 0.38
CA LEU A 24 -4.85 -10.40 -0.39
C LEU A 24 -6.29 -10.94 -0.40
N ASN A 25 -7.07 -10.64 0.64
CA ASN A 25 -8.50 -10.93 0.73
C ASN A 25 -9.40 -9.85 0.11
N HIS A 26 -8.84 -8.85 -0.56
CA HIS A 26 -9.56 -7.71 -1.14
C HIS A 26 -10.42 -6.90 -0.13
N LYS A 27 -10.11 -6.99 1.16
CA LYS A 27 -10.78 -6.20 2.21
C LYS A 27 -10.26 -4.76 2.26
N ILE A 28 -9.00 -4.58 1.89
CA ILE A 28 -8.35 -3.26 1.76
C ILE A 28 -7.65 -3.14 0.40
N PRO A 29 -7.57 -1.92 -0.17
CA PRO A 29 -7.00 -1.71 -1.50
C PRO A 29 -5.48 -1.88 -1.54
N GLY A 30 -4.80 -1.79 -0.39
CA GLY A 30 -3.34 -1.91 -0.29
C GLY A 30 -2.84 -1.78 1.14
N VAL A 31 -1.54 -2.00 1.32
CA VAL A 31 -0.79 -1.88 2.57
C VAL A 31 -0.19 -0.47 2.67
N ASN A 32 -0.52 0.25 3.74
CA ASN A 32 -0.02 1.61 3.95
C ASN A 32 1.36 1.61 4.63
N THR A 33 2.39 1.23 3.89
CA THR A 33 3.76 1.19 4.43
C THR A 33 4.31 2.57 4.80
N ALA A 34 3.83 3.67 4.21
CA ALA A 34 4.26 5.01 4.59
C ALA A 34 3.83 5.37 6.02
N GLU A 35 2.56 5.11 6.36
CA GLU A 35 2.01 5.34 7.70
C GLU A 35 2.65 4.43 8.74
N LEU A 36 2.80 3.13 8.42
CA LEU A 36 3.44 2.17 9.33
C LEU A 36 4.91 2.54 9.56
N CYS A 37 5.64 2.96 8.52
CA CYS A 37 7.01 3.44 8.64
C CYS A 37 7.11 4.67 9.55
N GLN A 38 6.20 5.65 9.42
CA GLN A 38 6.18 6.83 10.27
C GLN A 38 5.95 6.48 11.75
N ARG A 39 5.06 5.53 12.03
CA ARG A 39 4.79 5.05 13.39
C ARG A 39 5.99 4.31 14.00
N ILE A 40 6.68 3.49 13.19
CA ILE A 40 7.94 2.83 13.61
C ILE A 40 9.02 3.86 13.92
N GLN A 41 9.19 4.88 13.06
CA GLN A 41 10.15 5.96 13.27
C GLN A 41 9.86 6.79 14.52
N THR A 42 8.59 7.05 14.82
CA THR A 42 8.16 7.72 16.07
C THR A 42 8.59 6.94 17.32
N SER A 43 8.78 5.63 17.19
CA SER A 43 9.27 4.75 18.27
C SER A 43 10.80 4.70 18.37
N GLY A 44 11.53 5.53 17.61
CA GLY A 44 12.99 5.62 17.65
C GLY A 44 13.75 4.64 16.73
N ILE A 45 13.06 3.97 15.81
CA ILE A 45 13.64 2.95 14.93
C ILE A 45 13.85 3.51 13.52
N GLU A 46 15.09 3.53 13.05
CA GLU A 46 15.44 3.98 11.70
C GLU A 46 15.17 2.91 10.64
N ILE A 47 13.95 2.92 10.10
CA ILE A 47 13.58 2.20 8.88
C ILE A 47 13.10 3.21 7.83
N ASN A 48 13.41 2.97 6.55
CA ASN A 48 12.86 3.79 5.48
C ASN A 48 11.66 3.08 4.82
N VAL A 49 10.78 3.88 4.21
CA VAL A 49 9.56 3.38 3.56
C VAL A 49 9.87 2.35 2.47
N GLY A 50 10.95 2.54 1.71
CA GLY A 50 11.35 1.63 0.62
C GLY A 50 11.81 0.24 1.09
N ASP A 51 12.41 0.14 2.27
CA ASP A 51 12.82 -1.14 2.86
C ASP A 51 11.61 -1.86 3.46
N LEU A 52 10.71 -1.14 4.11
CA LEU A 52 9.45 -1.69 4.60
C LEU A 52 8.56 -2.17 3.44
N ALA A 53 8.51 -1.42 2.34
CA ALA A 53 7.85 -1.81 1.09
C ALA A 53 8.37 -3.15 0.55
N LYS A 54 9.69 -3.32 0.51
CA LYS A 54 10.32 -4.57 0.05
C LYS A 54 9.96 -5.73 0.98
N ILE A 55 9.96 -5.51 2.29
CA ILE A 55 9.55 -6.53 3.27
C ILE A 55 8.09 -6.90 3.05
N ALA A 56 7.19 -5.92 2.89
CA ALA A 56 5.79 -6.14 2.60
C ALA A 56 5.60 -6.99 1.34
N ASN A 57 6.27 -6.64 0.24
CA ASN A 57 6.20 -7.39 -1.02
C ASN A 57 6.69 -8.84 -0.88
N ILE A 58 7.77 -9.06 -0.14
CA ILE A 58 8.30 -10.42 0.12
C ILE A 58 7.28 -11.25 0.91
N VAL A 59 6.68 -10.67 1.95
CA VAL A 59 5.69 -11.35 2.80
C VAL A 59 4.38 -11.58 2.03
N SER A 60 3.93 -10.63 1.21
CA SER A 60 2.80 -10.81 0.29
C SER A 60 3.05 -11.96 -0.67
N PHE A 61 4.23 -12.03 -1.29
CA PHE A 61 4.59 -13.13 -2.19
C PHE A 61 4.61 -14.47 -1.47
N LEU A 62 5.14 -14.52 -0.24
CA LEU A 62 5.15 -15.70 0.60
C LEU A 62 3.73 -16.21 0.86
N PHE A 63 2.84 -15.35 1.36
CA PHE A 63 1.46 -15.73 1.66
C PHE A 63 0.66 -16.13 0.42
N SER A 64 0.80 -15.40 -0.69
CA SER A 64 0.16 -15.76 -1.95
C SER A 64 0.66 -17.10 -2.50
N THR A 65 1.97 -17.37 -2.39
CA THR A 65 2.55 -18.65 -2.82
C THR A 65 2.10 -19.79 -1.92
N ALA A 66 2.05 -19.56 -0.60
CA ALA A 66 1.55 -20.53 0.37
C ALA A 66 0.08 -20.86 0.14
N ALA A 67 -0.75 -19.86 -0.17
CA ALA A 67 -2.18 -20.03 -0.47
C ALA A 67 -2.36 -20.84 -1.76
N ARG A 68 -1.66 -20.47 -2.83
CA ARG A 68 -1.72 -21.16 -4.13
C ARG A 68 -1.32 -22.63 -4.03
N ASN A 69 -0.36 -22.94 -3.18
CA ASN A 69 0.13 -24.31 -2.99
C ASN A 69 -0.61 -25.05 -1.86
N ASN A 70 -1.63 -24.45 -1.24
CA ASN A 70 -2.38 -24.99 -0.11
C ASN A 70 -1.48 -25.46 1.05
N LEU A 71 -0.42 -24.71 1.35
CA LEU A 71 0.55 -25.09 2.37
C LEU A 71 -0.07 -25.04 3.78
N SER A 72 0.16 -26.09 4.55
CA SER A 72 -0.07 -26.06 6.00
C SER A 72 0.90 -25.12 6.71
N THR A 73 0.55 -24.71 7.92
CA THR A 73 1.39 -23.86 8.78
C THR A 73 2.80 -24.44 8.98
N GLU A 74 2.90 -25.75 9.16
CA GLU A 74 4.18 -26.43 9.38
C GLU A 74 5.03 -26.49 8.12
N GLU A 75 4.42 -26.72 6.96
CA GLU A 75 5.09 -26.69 5.66
C GLU A 75 5.60 -25.28 5.33
N LEU A 76 4.80 -24.24 5.64
CA LEU A 76 5.20 -22.85 5.45
C LEU A 76 6.42 -22.50 6.29
N VAL A 77 6.38 -22.79 7.60
CA VAL A 77 7.50 -22.51 8.52
C VAL A 77 8.75 -23.29 8.12
N THR A 78 8.59 -24.55 7.71
CA THR A 78 9.70 -25.37 7.21
C THR A 78 10.31 -24.79 5.93
N THR A 79 9.47 -24.32 5.01
CA THR A 79 9.93 -23.67 3.77
C THR A 79 10.64 -22.35 4.07
N LEU A 80 10.11 -21.57 5.02
CA LEU A 80 10.72 -20.32 5.48
C LEU A 80 12.11 -20.56 6.08
N GLY A 81 12.24 -21.57 6.95
CA GLY A 81 13.51 -21.92 7.59
C GLY A 81 14.56 -22.46 6.64
N LYS A 82 14.14 -23.11 5.54
CA LYS A 82 15.05 -23.54 4.46
C LYS A 82 15.48 -22.39 3.54
N ALA A 83 14.56 -21.47 3.24
CA ALA A 83 14.80 -20.37 2.32
C ALA A 83 15.61 -19.23 2.95
N VAL A 84 15.47 -19.02 4.26
CA VAL A 84 16.11 -17.91 4.97
C VAL A 84 16.66 -18.39 6.32
N SER A 85 17.98 -18.61 6.37
CA SER A 85 18.67 -19.16 7.54
C SER A 85 18.84 -18.17 8.71
N THR A 86 18.52 -16.88 8.51
CA THR A 86 18.82 -15.80 9.47
C THR A 86 17.58 -14.98 9.92
N LEU A 87 16.37 -15.51 9.77
CA LEU A 87 15.16 -14.82 10.22
C LEU A 87 15.05 -14.78 11.76
N PRO A 88 14.63 -13.65 12.36
CA PRO A 88 14.36 -13.58 13.78
C PRO A 88 13.23 -14.51 14.20
N LYS A 89 13.35 -15.08 15.41
CA LYS A 89 12.33 -15.99 15.97
C LYS A 89 10.95 -15.32 16.03
N HIS A 90 10.87 -14.05 16.42
CA HIS A 90 9.59 -13.34 16.52
C HIS A 90 8.90 -13.21 15.16
N VAL A 91 9.65 -12.93 14.10
CA VAL A 91 9.12 -12.85 12.72
C VAL A 91 8.51 -14.19 12.30
N VAL A 92 9.23 -15.29 12.55
CA VAL A 92 8.72 -16.63 12.24
C VAL A 92 7.45 -16.94 13.05
N GLN A 93 7.40 -16.57 14.33
CA GLN A 93 6.21 -16.78 15.16
C GLN A 93 5.00 -15.99 14.65
N VAL A 94 5.20 -14.72 14.27
CA VAL A 94 4.13 -13.90 13.71
C VAL A 94 3.62 -14.49 12.40
N VAL A 95 4.50 -14.85 11.46
CA VAL A 95 4.12 -15.50 10.20
C VAL A 95 3.32 -16.78 10.47
N ARG A 96 3.79 -17.62 11.41
CA ARG A 96 3.10 -18.86 11.80
C ARG A 96 1.70 -18.59 12.32
N HIS A 97 1.58 -17.65 13.25
CA HIS A 97 0.31 -17.31 13.90
C HIS A 97 -0.70 -16.75 12.89
N VAL A 98 -0.29 -15.73 12.15
CA VAL A 98 -1.15 -15.04 11.16
C VAL A 98 -1.56 -15.99 10.04
N TRP A 99 -0.66 -16.86 9.57
CA TRP A 99 -1.00 -17.90 8.58
C TRP A 99 -1.98 -18.94 9.12
N ASN A 100 -1.78 -19.40 10.36
CA ASN A 100 -2.64 -20.42 10.95
C ASN A 100 -4.08 -19.93 11.15
N GLU A 101 -4.23 -18.66 11.54
CA GLU A 101 -5.54 -18.06 11.77
C GLU A 101 -6.24 -17.63 10.49
N GLN A 102 -5.51 -17.00 9.57
CA GLN A 102 -6.12 -16.28 8.45
C GLN A 102 -5.68 -16.80 7.06
N GLY A 103 -4.63 -17.61 6.96
CA GLY A 103 -4.08 -18.10 5.69
C GLY A 103 -5.08 -18.92 4.86
N LYS A 104 -5.96 -19.69 5.53
CA LYS A 104 -7.03 -20.46 4.86
C LYS A 104 -8.11 -19.60 4.23
N SER A 105 -8.22 -18.34 4.63
CA SER A 105 -9.23 -17.41 4.10
C SER A 105 -8.79 -16.75 2.78
N ILE A 106 -7.51 -16.86 2.42
CA ILE A 106 -6.94 -16.21 1.23
C ILE A 106 -7.55 -16.80 -0.03
N SER A 107 -8.48 -16.06 -0.62
CA SER A 107 -9.10 -16.40 -1.90
C SER A 107 -8.10 -16.15 -3.03
N VAL A 108 -7.59 -17.20 -3.66
CA VAL A 108 -6.81 -17.09 -4.90
C VAL A 108 -7.79 -16.84 -6.05
N SER A 109 -8.26 -15.60 -6.21
CA SER A 109 -9.13 -15.23 -7.32
C SER A 109 -8.29 -14.88 -8.56
N GLU A 110 -8.54 -15.57 -9.68
CA GLU A 110 -7.89 -15.28 -10.96
C GLU A 110 -8.40 -13.97 -11.60
N ASP A 111 -9.65 -13.58 -11.34
CA ASP A 111 -10.24 -12.33 -11.87
C ASP A 111 -9.60 -11.07 -11.29
N ALA A 112 -9.11 -11.13 -10.04
CA ALA A 112 -8.39 -10.03 -9.41
C ALA A 112 -7.03 -9.75 -10.07
N ARG A 113 -6.47 -10.71 -10.82
CA ARG A 113 -5.16 -10.56 -11.48
C ARG A 113 -5.20 -9.56 -12.65
N ASN A 114 -6.35 -9.45 -13.32
CA ASN A 114 -6.50 -8.56 -14.47
C ASN A 114 -6.67 -7.09 -14.04
N THR A 115 -7.39 -6.85 -12.93
CA THR A 115 -7.49 -5.51 -12.31
C THR A 115 -6.24 -5.13 -11.53
N ALA A 116 -5.46 -6.09 -11.02
CA ALA A 116 -4.21 -5.85 -10.32
C ALA A 116 -3.09 -5.25 -11.19
N THR A 117 -3.22 -5.18 -12.52
CA THR A 117 -2.22 -4.53 -13.39
C THR A 117 -2.37 -3.02 -13.45
N VAL A 118 -3.53 -2.48 -13.07
CA VAL A 118 -3.82 -1.04 -13.00
C VAL A 118 -3.96 -0.64 -11.54
N GLY A 119 -3.25 0.40 -11.11
CA GLY A 119 -3.35 0.88 -9.73
C GLY A 119 -4.80 1.23 -9.36
N GLN A 120 -5.21 0.89 -8.14
CA GLN A 120 -6.55 1.17 -7.64
C GLN A 120 -6.60 2.57 -7.02
N PHE A 121 -7.59 3.36 -7.43
CA PHE A 121 -7.85 4.66 -6.85
C PHE A 121 -8.46 4.49 -5.45
N VAL A 122 -7.86 5.11 -4.42
CA VAL A 122 -8.22 4.95 -3.01
C VAL A 122 -8.93 6.18 -2.46
N ASP A 123 -8.37 7.36 -2.70
CA ASP A 123 -8.86 8.62 -2.13
C ASP A 123 -8.45 9.82 -2.98
N ILE A 124 -9.22 10.91 -2.91
CA ILE A 124 -8.88 12.21 -3.50
C ILE A 124 -9.01 13.31 -2.45
N LYS A 125 -7.92 14.04 -2.27
CA LYS A 125 -7.89 15.27 -1.48
C LYS A 125 -7.62 16.44 -2.39
N TRP A 126 -8.21 17.59 -2.08
CA TRP A 126 -7.96 18.81 -2.83
C TRP A 126 -7.88 20.01 -1.89
N LYS A 127 -7.16 21.05 -2.32
CA LYS A 127 -7.11 22.35 -1.66
C LYS A 127 -7.10 23.46 -2.70
N LEU A 128 -7.76 24.58 -2.38
CA LEU A 128 -7.69 25.81 -3.14
C LEU A 128 -6.58 26.69 -2.55
N GLY A 129 -5.63 27.09 -3.39
CA GLY A 129 -4.53 27.99 -3.04
C GLY A 129 -4.54 29.24 -3.90
N VAL A 130 -3.82 30.26 -3.45
CA VAL A 130 -3.51 31.46 -4.25
C VAL A 130 -2.02 31.62 -4.24
N ALA A 131 -1.40 31.64 -5.42
CA ALA A 131 0.01 31.93 -5.53
C ALA A 131 0.22 33.43 -5.37
N MET A 132 1.16 33.82 -4.52
CA MET A 132 1.53 35.22 -4.30
C MET A 132 2.83 35.57 -5.02
N SER A 133 2.97 36.85 -5.34
CA SER A 133 4.15 37.40 -5.99
C SER A 133 5.46 37.04 -5.28
N SER A 134 6.49 36.74 -6.05
CA SER A 134 7.89 36.65 -5.60
C SER A 134 8.74 37.70 -6.29
N ASP A 135 9.98 37.89 -5.82
CA ASP A 135 10.94 38.83 -6.45
C ASP A 135 11.22 38.49 -7.94
N ALA A 136 11.07 37.21 -8.31
CA ALA A 136 11.17 36.71 -9.68
C ALA A 136 9.84 36.71 -10.46
N CYS A 137 8.69 36.92 -9.79
CA CYS A 137 7.39 36.99 -10.44
C CYS A 137 6.42 37.92 -9.68
N ARG A 138 6.44 39.21 -10.03
CA ARG A 138 5.70 40.28 -9.31
C ARG A 138 4.18 40.23 -9.44
N SER A 139 3.63 39.39 -10.32
CA SER A 139 2.19 39.39 -10.67
C SER A 139 1.48 38.04 -10.54
N LEU A 140 1.91 37.13 -9.66
CA LEU A 140 1.05 35.99 -9.32
C LEU A 140 -0.02 36.42 -8.31
N LYS A 141 -1.24 36.58 -8.81
CA LYS A 141 -2.50 36.60 -8.05
C LYS A 141 -3.47 35.60 -8.67
N TYR A 142 -3.00 34.37 -8.88
CA TYR A 142 -3.78 33.37 -9.60
C TYR A 142 -4.21 32.25 -8.64
N PRO A 143 -5.51 32.00 -8.49
CA PRO A 143 -5.99 30.87 -7.70
C PRO A 143 -5.73 29.56 -8.45
N TYR A 144 -5.31 28.54 -7.72
CA TYR A 144 -5.04 27.22 -8.26
C TYR A 144 -5.59 26.15 -7.31
N VAL A 145 -5.88 24.98 -7.85
CA VAL A 145 -6.28 23.82 -7.06
C VAL A 145 -5.13 22.84 -7.05
N THR A 146 -4.67 22.43 -5.87
CA THR A 146 -3.82 21.26 -5.72
C THR A 146 -4.71 20.06 -5.47
N VAL A 147 -4.58 19.03 -6.29
CA VAL A 147 -5.22 17.72 -6.10
C VAL A 147 -4.16 16.72 -5.67
N THR A 148 -4.47 15.87 -4.70
CA THR A 148 -3.66 14.72 -4.29
C THR A 148 -4.50 13.47 -4.41
N LEU A 149 -4.08 12.56 -5.28
CA LEU A 149 -4.69 11.26 -5.47
C LEU A 149 -3.92 10.24 -4.64
N LYS A 150 -4.63 9.47 -3.82
CA LYS A 150 -4.09 8.29 -3.15
C LYS A 150 -4.41 7.07 -4.01
N VAL A 151 -3.37 6.35 -4.42
CA VAL A 151 -3.49 5.20 -5.32
C VAL A 151 -2.78 4.00 -4.69
N ALA A 152 -3.42 2.85 -4.67
CA ALA A 152 -2.79 1.58 -4.36
C ALA A 152 -2.20 1.01 -5.65
N GLU A 153 -0.88 0.89 -5.70
CA GLU A 153 -0.18 0.27 -6.82
C GLU A 153 -0.46 -1.24 -6.89
N PRO A 154 -0.23 -1.89 -8.05
CA PRO A 154 -0.27 -3.36 -8.20
C PRO A 154 0.50 -4.15 -7.13
N SER A 155 1.54 -3.55 -6.57
CA SER A 155 2.34 -4.11 -5.48
C SER A 155 1.61 -4.13 -4.13
N GLY A 156 0.41 -3.55 -4.05
CA GLY A 156 -0.31 -3.27 -2.82
C GLY A 156 0.17 -2.00 -2.12
N GLN A 157 1.16 -1.29 -2.65
CA GLN A 157 1.70 -0.10 -2.01
C GLN A 157 0.83 1.13 -2.22
N ILE A 158 0.47 1.82 -1.14
CA ILE A 158 -0.27 3.08 -1.24
C ILE A 158 0.69 4.25 -1.46
N THR A 159 0.44 5.03 -2.50
CA THR A 159 1.22 6.23 -2.83
C THR A 159 0.31 7.43 -3.09
N ASP A 160 0.81 8.61 -2.75
CA ASP A 160 0.15 9.87 -3.06
C ASP A 160 0.77 10.49 -4.33
N LYS A 161 -0.06 10.96 -5.26
CA LYS A 161 0.33 11.70 -6.46
C LYS A 161 -0.36 13.07 -6.44
N SER A 162 0.44 14.13 -6.36
CA SER A 162 -0.07 15.50 -6.30
C SER A 162 0.21 16.28 -7.57
N PHE A 163 -0.74 17.10 -7.99
CA PHE A 163 -0.59 18.01 -9.12
C PHE A 163 -1.43 19.27 -8.91
N GLU A 164 -1.03 20.35 -9.58
CA GLU A 164 -1.71 21.64 -9.52
C GLU A 164 -2.38 21.95 -10.84
N MET A 165 -3.52 22.64 -10.77
CA MET A 165 -4.25 23.07 -11.94
C MET A 165 -4.91 24.42 -11.73
N THR A 166 -5.10 25.14 -12.83
CA THR A 166 -5.88 26.37 -12.84
C THR A 166 -7.36 26.08 -12.55
N ILE A 167 -8.12 27.10 -12.12
CA ILE A 167 -9.57 26.96 -11.89
C ILE A 167 -10.32 26.44 -13.14
N PRO A 168 -10.07 26.92 -14.37
CA PRO A 168 -10.71 26.37 -15.56
C PRO A 168 -10.37 24.90 -15.81
N GLN A 169 -9.11 24.49 -15.59
CA GLN A 169 -8.70 23.09 -15.71
C GLN A 169 -9.41 22.21 -14.68
N PHE A 170 -9.56 22.66 -13.44
CA PHE A 170 -10.31 21.93 -12.41
C PHE A 170 -11.79 21.77 -12.75
N LYS A 171 -12.43 22.81 -13.29
CA LYS A 171 -13.82 22.72 -13.75
C LYS A 171 -13.97 21.69 -14.89
N ASN A 172 -13.02 21.65 -15.81
CA ASN A 172 -13.01 20.65 -16.88
C ASN A 172 -12.79 19.24 -16.32
N PHE A 173 -11.81 19.07 -15.43
CA PHE A 173 -11.53 17.79 -14.77
C PHE A 173 -12.75 17.25 -14.03
N PHE A 174 -13.44 18.08 -13.25
CA PHE A 174 -14.67 17.73 -12.55
C PHE A 174 -15.79 17.29 -13.50
N ARG A 175 -15.96 17.98 -14.64
CA ARG A 175 -16.94 17.58 -15.66
C ARG A 175 -16.63 16.20 -16.22
N GLN A 176 -15.37 15.94 -16.60
CA GLN A 176 -14.94 14.64 -17.10
C GLN A 176 -15.18 13.52 -16.08
N PHE A 177 -14.92 13.80 -14.79
CA PHE A 177 -15.18 12.85 -13.71
C PHE A 177 -16.68 12.49 -13.59
N LYS A 178 -17.56 13.48 -13.74
CA LYS A 178 -19.02 13.25 -13.77
C LYS A 178 -19.47 12.44 -14.97
N GLU A 179 -18.89 12.71 -16.14
CA GLU A 179 -19.19 11.95 -17.36
C GLU A 179 -18.75 10.49 -17.21
N MET A 180 -17.56 10.24 -16.66
CA MET A 180 -17.10 8.87 -16.36
C MET A 180 -18.00 8.16 -15.34
N ALA A 181 -18.41 8.85 -14.27
CA ALA A 181 -19.31 8.26 -13.27
C ALA A 181 -20.66 7.87 -13.89
N ALA A 182 -21.24 8.74 -14.72
CA ALA A 182 -22.50 8.45 -15.41
C ALA A 182 -22.41 7.23 -16.35
N VAL A 183 -21.28 7.03 -17.04
CA VAL A 183 -21.06 5.83 -17.86
C VAL A 183 -20.98 4.57 -17.00
N LEU A 184 -20.28 4.62 -15.86
CA LEU A 184 -20.15 3.48 -14.95
C LEU A 184 -21.47 3.10 -14.26
N GLU A 185 -22.37 4.05 -14.01
CA GLU A 185 -23.70 3.80 -13.45
C GLU A 185 -24.67 3.12 -14.44
N THR A 186 -24.36 3.16 -15.74
CA THR A 186 -25.23 2.58 -16.79
C THR A 186 -24.91 1.13 -17.17
N VAL A 187 -23.98 0.48 -16.46
CA VAL A 187 -23.55 -0.91 -16.69
C VAL A 187 -24.08 -1.83 -15.60
#